data_AF-A0AB38D1C7-F1
#
_entry.id   AF-A0AB38D1C7-F1
#
_cell.length_a   1.000
_cell.length_b   1.000
_cell.length_c   1.000
_cell.angle_alpha   90.00
_cell.angle_beta   90.00
_cell.angle_gamma   90.00
#
_symmetry.space_group_name_H-M   'P 1'
#
loop_
_entity.id
_entity.type
_entity.pdbx_description
1 polymer ?
#
loop_
_entity_poly.entity_id
_entity_poly.type
_entity_poly.pdbx_seq_one_letter_code
_entity_poly.pdbx_strand_id
1 'polypeptide(L)'
;MAIWTPSTRVLSNQPLELNRDNPLHYSYTLSGGKKFPSGTTAFLTIKNTYSQTLGTYEGVVAGGTVTFLETKAIANALPRGASWTLHVQTPELDEPRLELQGTVIRSEAPFPDAPPHSGEFDGVQYRYSFGTPGFVVDPAWSIMNGKPRVYDNSSRSLPNAVAAASITDGAGGGPTLFDDVAMLYFAPLKTDAIRLTYNTIRFGAGYGWVAICSNYDMTNYAAIRHRGVFLSGLWDHDTVEVVTGSGPVTLQSRTTPVNYSTATNQNYTAEYNPLTNTYSLYVGTSLTPIVSWTDTTQIVNHGEGERYFGLGFKSDLLTPGVEISDIIIADTP
;
A
#
# COMPACT_ATOMS: atom_id res chain seq x y z
N MET A 1 -34.87 -20.73 28.67
CA MET A 1 -33.93 -20.27 27.63
C MET A 1 -33.97 -21.28 26.50
N ALA A 2 -34.32 -20.87 25.28
CA ALA A 2 -34.18 -21.75 24.13
C ALA A 2 -32.69 -21.88 23.80
N ILE A 3 -32.17 -23.11 23.88
CA ILE A 3 -30.81 -23.43 23.45
C ILE A 3 -30.88 -23.63 21.94
N TRP A 4 -30.37 -22.66 21.19
CA TRP A 4 -30.26 -22.77 19.74
C TRP A 4 -29.04 -23.64 19.41
N THR A 5 -29.28 -24.89 19.03
CA THR A 5 -28.25 -25.75 18.43
C THR A 5 -28.24 -25.55 16.92
N PRO A 6 -27.12 -25.14 16.31
CA PRO A 6 -27.02 -25.09 14.85
C PRO A 6 -27.21 -26.50 14.27
N SER A 7 -28.05 -26.61 13.24
CA SER A 7 -28.38 -27.89 12.59
C SER A 7 -27.19 -28.53 11.87
N THR A 8 -26.15 -27.74 11.60
CA THR A 8 -24.93 -28.19 10.93
C THR A 8 -23.72 -27.51 11.57
N ARG A 9 -22.67 -28.30 11.86
CA ARG A 9 -21.42 -27.79 12.40
C ARG A 9 -20.57 -27.28 11.24
N VAL A 10 -20.47 -25.96 11.08
CA VAL A 10 -19.49 -25.34 10.18
C VAL A 10 -18.11 -25.48 10.81
N LEU A 11 -17.14 -26.01 10.07
CA LEU A 11 -15.75 -25.99 10.53
C LEU A 11 -15.18 -24.60 10.23
N SER A 12 -14.90 -23.85 11.30
CA SER A 12 -14.27 -22.54 11.23
C SER A 12 -12.74 -22.64 11.33
N ASN A 13 -12.06 -21.53 11.07
CA ASN A 13 -10.60 -21.36 11.19
C ASN A 13 -9.80 -22.34 10.32
N GLN A 14 -10.34 -22.70 9.16
CA GLN A 14 -9.64 -23.56 8.22
C GLN A 14 -8.60 -22.75 7.43
N PRO A 15 -7.30 -23.10 7.49
CA PRO A 15 -6.30 -22.42 6.68
C PRO A 15 -6.46 -22.82 5.21
N LEU A 16 -6.48 -21.83 4.32
CA LEU A 16 -6.25 -22.02 2.90
C LEU A 16 -4.81 -21.62 2.61
N GLU A 17 -3.94 -22.62 2.47
CA GLU A 17 -2.51 -22.39 2.24
C GLU A 17 -2.25 -22.10 0.76
N LEU A 18 -1.66 -20.93 0.49
CA LEU A 18 -1.23 -20.51 -0.85
C LEU A 18 0.28 -20.27 -0.85
N ASN A 19 0.89 -20.52 -2.01
CA ASN A 19 2.29 -20.21 -2.25
C ASN A 19 2.41 -19.37 -3.51
N ARG A 20 3.25 -18.32 -3.46
CA ARG A 20 3.57 -17.54 -4.65
C ARG A 20 4.06 -18.45 -5.78
N ASP A 21 3.61 -18.12 -6.98
CA ASP A 21 3.89 -18.80 -8.25
C ASP A 21 3.35 -20.22 -8.36
N ASN A 22 2.53 -20.68 -7.41
CA ASN A 22 1.79 -21.92 -7.50
C ASN A 22 0.30 -21.67 -7.78
N PRO A 23 -0.38 -22.56 -8.52
CA PRO A 23 -1.83 -22.49 -8.66
C PRO A 23 -2.52 -22.70 -7.32
N LEU A 24 -3.70 -22.09 -7.14
CA LEU A 24 -4.56 -22.43 -6.02
C LEU A 24 -5.11 -23.82 -6.27
N HIS A 25 -4.91 -24.72 -5.31
CA HIS A 25 -5.48 -26.05 -5.35
C HIS A 25 -6.07 -26.36 -3.98
N TYR A 26 -7.40 -26.45 -3.92
CA TYR A 26 -8.13 -26.77 -2.71
C TYR A 26 -9.12 -27.91 -2.97
N SER A 27 -9.17 -28.88 -2.08
CA SER A 27 -10.09 -30.02 -2.18
C SER A 27 -10.88 -30.22 -0.90
N TYR A 28 -12.19 -30.37 -1.02
CA TYR A 28 -13.08 -30.74 0.07
C TYR A 28 -13.64 -32.14 -0.18
N THR A 29 -13.45 -33.07 0.75
CA THR A 29 -13.94 -34.46 0.62
C THR A 29 -14.85 -34.82 1.78
N LEU A 30 -16.02 -35.40 1.47
CA LEU A 30 -16.94 -35.91 2.47
C LEU A 30 -16.32 -37.08 3.23
N SER A 31 -16.50 -37.09 4.55
CA SER A 31 -16.02 -38.17 5.41
C SER A 31 -16.83 -39.46 5.21
N GLY A 32 -16.20 -40.60 5.52
CA GLY A 32 -16.86 -41.91 5.55
C GLY A 32 -17.26 -42.46 4.18
N GLY A 33 -16.60 -42.03 3.09
CA GLY A 33 -16.85 -42.55 1.74
C GLY A 33 -18.19 -42.12 1.13
N LYS A 34 -18.84 -41.10 1.71
CA LYS A 34 -20.08 -40.54 1.18
C LYS A 34 -19.84 -39.82 -0.15
N LYS A 35 -20.90 -39.72 -0.95
CA LYS A 35 -20.89 -39.02 -2.25
C LYS A 35 -21.86 -37.86 -2.23
N PHE A 36 -21.55 -36.81 -2.97
CA PHE A 36 -22.48 -35.73 -3.24
C PHE A 36 -23.61 -36.24 -4.16
N PRO A 37 -24.85 -35.77 -3.98
CA PRO A 37 -25.93 -36.00 -4.93
C PRO A 37 -25.57 -35.45 -6.32
N SER A 38 -26.10 -36.08 -7.38
CA SER A 38 -25.94 -35.58 -8.75
C SER A 38 -26.55 -34.19 -8.89
N GLY A 39 -25.84 -33.26 -9.53
CA GLY A 39 -26.28 -31.86 -9.67
C GLY A 39 -25.87 -30.94 -8.51
N THR A 40 -25.03 -31.43 -7.59
CA THR A 40 -24.42 -30.57 -6.56
C THR A 40 -23.45 -29.58 -7.19
N THR A 41 -23.52 -28.31 -6.77
CA THR A 41 -22.56 -27.25 -7.10
C THR A 41 -21.85 -26.78 -5.83
N ALA A 42 -20.66 -26.18 -5.99
CA ALA A 42 -19.87 -25.70 -4.87
C ALA A 42 -19.09 -24.44 -5.24
N PHE A 43 -19.03 -23.48 -4.31
CA PHE A 43 -18.41 -22.18 -4.52
C PHE A 43 -17.43 -21.86 -3.40
N LEU A 44 -16.21 -21.48 -3.78
CA LEU A 44 -15.20 -20.93 -2.90
C LEU A 44 -15.21 -19.41 -3.06
N THR A 45 -15.64 -18.70 -2.03
CA THR A 45 -15.69 -17.23 -2.04
C THR A 45 -14.61 -16.68 -1.13
N ILE A 46 -13.78 -15.79 -1.66
CA ILE A 46 -12.70 -15.13 -0.91
C ILE A 46 -13.00 -13.64 -0.79
N LYS A 47 -12.85 -13.11 0.42
CA LYS A 47 -13.11 -11.71 0.78
C LYS A 47 -11.94 -11.10 1.51
N ASN A 48 -11.68 -9.82 1.29
CA ASN A 48 -10.71 -9.08 2.09
C ASN A 48 -11.25 -8.78 3.51
N THR A 49 -10.43 -8.12 4.32
CA THR A 49 -10.77 -7.69 5.69
C THR A 49 -11.93 -6.71 5.76
N TYR A 50 -12.26 -6.05 4.64
CA TYR A 50 -13.39 -5.12 4.50
C TYR A 50 -14.66 -5.79 3.96
N SER A 51 -14.71 -7.12 3.92
CA SER A 51 -15.84 -7.92 3.39
C SER A 51 -16.12 -7.77 1.89
N GLN A 52 -15.22 -7.14 1.12
CA GLN A 52 -15.32 -7.08 -0.34
C GLN A 52 -14.92 -8.42 -0.94
N THR A 53 -15.70 -8.92 -1.90
CA THR A 53 -15.40 -10.17 -2.61
C THR A 53 -14.25 -9.95 -3.58
N LEU A 54 -13.14 -10.65 -3.33
CA LEU A 54 -11.97 -10.70 -4.21
C LEU A 54 -12.16 -11.68 -5.36
N GLY A 55 -12.92 -12.75 -5.11
CA GLY A 55 -13.26 -13.74 -6.12
C GLY A 55 -14.25 -14.77 -5.60
N THR A 56 -15.00 -15.35 -6.54
CA THR A 56 -15.87 -16.50 -6.32
C THR A 56 -15.53 -17.54 -7.38
N TYR A 57 -15.13 -18.72 -6.95
CA TYR A 57 -14.63 -19.79 -7.81
C TYR A 57 -15.55 -20.99 -7.72
N GLU A 58 -15.98 -21.53 -8.86
CA GLU A 58 -16.82 -22.73 -8.92
C GLU A 58 -15.94 -23.98 -8.88
N GLY A 59 -16.31 -24.93 -8.01
CA GLY A 59 -15.58 -26.18 -7.83
C GLY A 59 -16.10 -27.29 -8.71
N VAL A 60 -15.21 -28.17 -9.16
CA VAL A 60 -15.57 -29.39 -9.88
C VAL A 60 -15.95 -30.47 -8.87
N VAL A 61 -17.20 -30.93 -8.91
CA VAL A 61 -17.72 -31.98 -8.02
C VAL A 61 -17.57 -33.35 -8.68
N ALA A 62 -16.78 -34.23 -8.06
CA ALA A 62 -16.55 -35.61 -8.51
C ALA A 62 -16.72 -36.59 -7.34
N GLY A 63 -17.81 -37.35 -7.35
CA GLY A 63 -18.09 -38.34 -6.31
C GLY A 63 -18.27 -37.72 -4.93
N GLY A 64 -17.33 -37.97 -4.02
CA GLY A 64 -17.33 -37.41 -2.67
C GLY A 64 -16.45 -36.17 -2.50
N THR A 65 -15.84 -35.67 -3.58
CA THR A 65 -14.83 -34.61 -3.54
C THR A 65 -15.23 -33.43 -4.42
N VAL A 66 -15.03 -32.22 -3.91
CA VAL A 66 -15.04 -30.98 -4.67
C VAL A 66 -13.61 -30.48 -4.80
N THR A 67 -13.19 -30.12 -6.02
CA THR A 67 -11.86 -29.56 -6.28
C THR A 67 -11.96 -28.17 -6.88
N PHE A 68 -11.19 -27.24 -6.34
CA PHE A 68 -11.00 -25.89 -6.86
C PHE A 68 -9.57 -25.79 -7.37
N LEU A 69 -9.41 -25.43 -8.65
CA LEU A 69 -8.13 -25.28 -9.30
C LEU A 69 -8.11 -23.96 -10.07
N GLU A 70 -7.35 -23.00 -9.58
CA GLU A 70 -7.22 -21.68 -10.20
C GLU A 70 -5.78 -21.38 -10.60
N THR A 71 -5.61 -20.46 -11.55
CA THR A 71 -4.28 -20.12 -12.09
C THR A 71 -3.37 -19.51 -11.01
N LYS A 72 -2.06 -19.60 -11.24
CA LYS A 72 -1.06 -18.92 -10.38
C LYS A 72 -1.25 -17.40 -10.33
N ALA A 73 -1.78 -16.77 -11.37
CA ALA A 73 -2.04 -15.33 -11.38
C ALA A 73 -3.14 -14.96 -10.37
N ILE A 74 -4.19 -15.78 -10.31
CA ILE A 74 -5.26 -15.64 -9.30
C ILE A 74 -4.69 -15.90 -7.91
N ALA A 75 -3.98 -17.01 -7.71
CA ALA A 75 -3.38 -17.34 -6.41
C ALA A 75 -2.43 -16.22 -5.91
N ASN A 76 -1.62 -15.65 -6.79
CA ASN A 76 -0.70 -14.55 -6.48
C ASN A 76 -1.44 -13.26 -6.09
N ALA A 77 -2.61 -12.98 -6.68
CA ALA A 77 -3.41 -11.80 -6.39
C ALA A 77 -4.18 -11.88 -5.05
N LEU A 78 -4.36 -13.08 -4.50
CA LEU A 78 -5.06 -13.28 -3.23
C LEU A 78 -4.14 -12.93 -2.04
N PRO A 79 -4.50 -11.93 -1.20
CA PRO A 79 -3.66 -11.50 -0.10
C PRO A 79 -3.73 -12.48 1.08
N ARG A 80 -2.64 -12.54 1.86
CA ARG A 80 -2.63 -13.22 3.16
C ARG A 80 -3.65 -12.55 4.09
N GLY A 81 -4.30 -13.34 4.95
CA GLY A 81 -5.31 -12.86 5.88
C GLY A 81 -6.70 -12.64 5.28
N ALA A 82 -6.87 -12.78 3.95
CA ALA A 82 -8.19 -12.81 3.34
C ALA A 82 -9.06 -13.92 3.96
N SER A 83 -10.32 -13.61 4.20
CA SER A 83 -11.30 -14.61 4.65
C SER A 83 -11.79 -15.43 3.47
N TRP A 84 -12.08 -16.71 3.68
CA TRP A 84 -12.69 -17.55 2.65
C TRP A 84 -13.84 -18.36 3.23
N THR A 85 -14.79 -18.70 2.36
CA THR A 85 -15.97 -19.52 2.68
C THR A 85 -16.22 -20.53 1.57
N LEU A 86 -16.59 -21.76 1.94
CA LEU A 86 -17.05 -22.79 1.02
C LEU A 86 -18.55 -22.98 1.19
N HIS A 87 -19.29 -22.72 0.11
CA HIS A 87 -20.71 -23.02 0.02
C HIS A 87 -20.94 -24.24 -0.88
N VAL A 88 -21.82 -25.13 -0.48
CA VAL A 88 -22.26 -26.28 -1.26
C VAL A 88 -23.78 -26.23 -1.42
N GLN A 89 -24.25 -26.35 -2.65
CA GLN A 89 -25.68 -26.42 -2.97
C GLN A 89 -25.98 -27.79 -3.57
N THR A 90 -26.77 -28.59 -2.86
CA THR A 90 -27.31 -29.85 -3.38
C THR A 90 -28.69 -29.59 -4.00
N PRO A 91 -29.19 -30.46 -4.89
CA PRO A 91 -30.53 -30.30 -5.47
C PRO A 91 -31.68 -30.31 -4.46
N GLU A 92 -31.43 -30.82 -3.25
CA GLU A 92 -32.40 -30.94 -2.16
C GLU A 92 -32.45 -29.67 -1.29
N LEU A 93 -31.53 -28.74 -1.50
CA LEU A 93 -31.42 -27.49 -0.73
C LEU A 93 -31.91 -26.32 -1.57
N ASP A 94 -32.81 -25.52 -1.00
CA ASP A 94 -33.30 -24.29 -1.62
C ASP A 94 -32.22 -23.19 -1.69
N GLU A 95 -31.24 -23.22 -0.77
CA GLU A 95 -30.15 -22.23 -0.66
C GLU A 95 -28.78 -22.92 -0.47
N PRO A 96 -27.67 -22.33 -0.97
CA PRO A 96 -26.32 -22.84 -0.73
C PRO A 96 -25.99 -22.88 0.77
N ARG A 97 -25.49 -24.02 1.24
CA ARG A 97 -25.10 -24.21 2.64
C ARG A 97 -23.63 -23.90 2.85
N LEU A 98 -23.30 -23.11 3.88
CA LEU A 98 -21.93 -22.90 4.33
C LEU A 98 -21.38 -24.19 4.97
N GLU A 99 -20.31 -24.75 4.40
CA GLU A 99 -19.64 -25.95 4.90
C GLU A 99 -18.42 -25.59 5.76
N LEU A 100 -17.55 -24.73 5.23
CA LEU A 100 -16.26 -24.38 5.82
C LEU A 100 -16.02 -22.87 5.71
N GLN A 101 -15.23 -22.36 6.65
CA GLN A 101 -14.70 -21.02 6.57
C GLN A 101 -13.33 -20.91 7.24
N GLY A 102 -12.55 -19.92 6.82
CA GLY A 102 -11.31 -19.59 7.49
C GLY A 102 -10.54 -18.48 6.80
N THR A 103 -9.21 -18.59 6.83
CA THR A 103 -8.29 -17.53 6.38
C THR A 103 -7.24 -18.07 5.42
N VAL A 104 -6.86 -17.22 4.47
CA VAL A 104 -5.74 -17.47 3.57
C VAL A 104 -4.44 -17.29 4.34
N ILE A 105 -3.60 -18.32 4.33
CA ILE A 105 -2.23 -18.26 4.86
C ILE A 105 -1.25 -18.46 3.70
N ARG A 106 -0.05 -17.91 3.84
CA ARG A 106 1.04 -18.15 2.88
C ARG A 106 2.23 -18.79 3.60
N SER A 107 2.77 -19.87 3.05
CA SER A 107 3.92 -20.58 3.64
C SER A 107 5.28 -20.11 3.11
N GLU A 108 5.31 -18.97 2.42
CA GLU A 108 6.53 -18.22 2.14
C GLU A 108 7.23 -17.86 3.46
N ALA A 109 8.55 -18.12 3.52
CA ALA A 109 9.37 -17.68 4.64
C ALA A 109 9.22 -16.14 4.76
N PRO A 110 8.84 -15.61 5.94
CA PRO A 110 8.88 -14.17 6.16
C PRO A 110 10.35 -13.75 6.14
N PHE A 111 10.81 -13.31 4.98
CA PHE A 111 12.20 -12.94 4.77
C PHE A 111 12.31 -11.41 4.70
N PRO A 112 13.10 -10.75 5.57
CA PRO A 112 13.61 -11.19 6.87
C PRO A 112 12.98 -10.40 8.05
N ASP A 113 12.71 -11.09 9.17
CA ASP A 113 12.46 -10.53 10.50
C ASP A 113 11.40 -9.41 10.63
N ALA A 114 10.12 -9.78 10.50
CA ALA A 114 9.05 -8.94 11.03
C ALA A 114 9.12 -8.94 12.59
N PRO A 115 9.11 -7.77 13.26
CA PRO A 115 9.19 -7.70 14.72
C PRO A 115 7.97 -8.35 15.40
N PRO A 116 8.07 -8.71 16.70
CA PRO A 116 7.01 -9.43 17.41
C PRO A 116 5.65 -8.72 17.35
N HIS A 117 4.61 -9.45 16.93
CA HIS A 117 3.24 -8.92 16.82
C HIS A 117 2.40 -9.28 18.05
N SER A 118 1.88 -8.26 18.74
CA SER A 118 0.72 -8.38 19.65
C SER A 118 -0.56 -8.46 18.81
N GLY A 119 -1.43 -9.43 19.12
CA GLY A 119 -2.68 -9.71 18.41
C GLY A 119 -3.89 -8.87 18.84
N GLU A 120 -3.70 -7.87 19.70
CA GLU A 120 -4.76 -6.97 20.15
C GLU A 120 -4.54 -5.58 19.54
N PHE A 121 -5.34 -5.22 18.53
CA PHE A 121 -5.75 -3.86 18.16
C PHE A 121 -4.77 -2.66 18.26
N ASP A 122 -3.46 -2.82 18.11
CA ASP A 122 -2.55 -1.68 18.13
C ASP A 122 -2.31 -1.12 16.72
N GLY A 123 -2.92 0.01 16.35
CA GLY A 123 -2.44 0.79 15.20
C GLY A 123 -0.96 1.14 15.36
N VAL A 124 -0.21 1.18 14.27
CA VAL A 124 1.23 1.49 14.29
C VAL A 124 1.45 2.93 13.87
N GLN A 125 2.37 3.59 14.57
CA GLN A 125 2.85 4.92 14.24
C GLN A 125 4.36 4.90 14.13
N TYR A 126 4.88 5.44 13.04
CA TYR A 126 6.29 5.72 12.85
C TYR A 126 6.52 7.23 12.83
N ARG A 127 7.61 7.66 13.48
CA ARG A 127 8.10 9.04 13.42
C ARG A 127 9.55 9.00 12.98
N TYR A 128 9.90 9.82 12.00
CA TYR A 128 11.25 9.88 11.47
C TYR A 128 11.66 11.34 11.21
N SER A 129 12.88 11.68 11.62
CA SER A 129 13.53 12.96 11.31
C SER A 129 14.95 12.71 10.83
N PHE A 130 15.41 13.51 9.87
CA PHE A 130 16.72 13.33 9.26
C PHE A 130 17.80 13.97 10.13
N GLY A 131 18.47 13.18 10.97
CA GLY A 131 19.45 13.70 11.93
C GLY A 131 20.81 14.09 11.34
N THR A 132 21.27 13.39 10.30
CA THR A 132 22.64 13.52 9.78
C THR A 132 22.64 13.95 8.31
N PRO A 133 23.19 15.14 7.97
CA PRO A 133 23.39 15.58 6.58
C PRO A 133 24.33 14.65 5.80
N GLY A 134 24.12 14.56 4.48
CA GLY A 134 24.89 13.70 3.58
C GLY A 134 24.04 12.63 2.92
N PHE A 135 24.67 11.62 2.32
CA PHE A 135 23.93 10.51 1.72
C PHE A 135 23.14 9.73 2.77
N VAL A 136 21.92 9.33 2.43
CA VAL A 136 21.13 8.47 3.30
C VAL A 136 21.80 7.10 3.38
N VAL A 137 22.23 6.73 4.58
CA VAL A 137 22.81 5.43 4.93
C VAL A 137 22.08 4.75 6.09
N ASP A 138 20.97 5.35 6.53
CA ASP A 138 20.17 4.83 7.64
C ASP A 138 19.44 3.55 7.20
N PRO A 139 19.60 2.42 7.92
CA PRO A 139 18.96 1.15 7.58
C PRO A 139 17.42 1.20 7.65
N ALA A 140 16.83 2.25 8.23
CA ALA A 140 15.38 2.47 8.17
C ALA A 140 14.87 2.71 6.73
N TRP A 141 15.75 3.03 5.79
CA TRP A 141 15.40 3.33 4.42
C TRP A 141 16.05 2.33 3.45
N SER A 142 15.20 1.63 2.70
CA SER A 142 15.63 0.85 1.54
C SER A 142 15.70 1.77 0.32
N ILE A 143 16.89 1.93 -0.25
CA ILE A 143 17.08 2.80 -1.42
C ILE A 143 16.69 2.03 -2.67
N MET A 144 15.58 2.43 -3.27
CA MET A 144 14.97 1.74 -4.42
C MET A 144 15.51 2.27 -5.75
N ASN A 145 15.94 3.53 -5.78
CA ASN A 145 16.60 4.13 -6.93
C ASN A 145 17.43 5.37 -6.52
N GLY A 146 18.48 5.65 -7.28
CA GLY A 146 19.27 6.88 -7.16
C GLY A 146 20.03 6.99 -5.83
N LYS A 147 20.41 8.22 -5.47
CA LYS A 147 21.17 8.52 -4.24
C LYS A 147 20.48 9.63 -3.43
N PRO A 148 19.60 9.28 -2.48
CA PRO A 148 18.97 10.28 -1.63
C PRO A 148 19.99 10.97 -0.74
N ARG A 149 19.78 12.26 -0.53
CA ARG A 149 20.66 13.11 0.27
C ARG A 149 19.87 13.93 1.26
N VAL A 150 20.36 13.98 2.49
CA VAL A 150 19.92 14.88 3.55
C VAL A 150 20.70 16.19 3.42
N TYR A 151 19.97 17.29 3.22
CA TYR A 151 20.46 18.65 3.16
C TYR A 151 20.45 19.28 4.56
N ASP A 152 21.53 19.98 4.88
CA ASP A 152 21.61 20.83 6.07
C ASP A 152 20.98 22.20 5.75
N ASN A 153 19.81 22.45 6.31
CA ASN A 153 19.09 23.71 6.14
C ASN A 153 19.21 24.65 7.37
N SER A 154 20.12 24.36 8.30
CA SER A 154 20.28 25.11 9.55
C SER A 154 20.62 26.59 9.33
N SER A 155 21.31 26.93 8.24
CA SER A 155 21.61 28.33 7.85
C SER A 155 20.35 29.18 7.57
N ARG A 156 19.22 28.53 7.29
CA ARG A 156 17.90 29.15 7.09
C ARG A 156 16.98 28.98 8.30
N SER A 157 17.49 28.46 9.43
CA SER A 157 16.71 28.09 10.61
C SER A 157 15.64 27.04 10.32
N LEU A 158 15.93 26.12 9.41
CA LEU A 158 15.02 25.05 8.97
C LEU A 158 15.59 23.67 9.34
N PRO A 159 14.73 22.65 9.51
CA PRO A 159 15.18 21.29 9.77
C PRO A 159 15.93 20.70 8.58
N ASN A 160 16.76 19.70 8.86
CA ASN A 160 17.34 18.88 7.81
C ASN A 160 16.23 18.18 7.01
N ALA A 161 16.40 18.10 5.70
CA ALA A 161 15.40 17.51 4.81
C ALA A 161 16.08 16.65 3.74
N VAL A 162 15.36 15.64 3.26
CA VAL A 162 15.86 14.75 2.21
C VAL A 162 15.33 15.18 0.84
N ALA A 163 16.16 15.06 -0.19
CA ALA A 163 15.78 15.17 -1.58
C ALA A 163 16.74 14.39 -2.50
N ALA A 164 16.53 14.50 -3.81
CA ALA A 164 17.51 14.08 -4.80
C ALA A 164 18.77 14.97 -4.73
N ALA A 165 19.93 14.38 -5.01
CA ALA A 165 21.18 15.12 -5.12
C ALA A 165 21.19 16.05 -6.35
N SER A 166 21.87 17.19 -6.28
CA SER A 166 21.96 18.20 -7.35
C SER A 166 23.41 18.62 -7.66
N ILE A 167 23.66 19.29 -8.79
CA ILE A 167 25.03 19.71 -9.15
C ILE A 167 25.58 20.79 -8.20
N THR A 168 24.70 21.54 -7.55
CA THR A 168 25.06 22.63 -6.63
C THR A 168 25.26 22.17 -5.20
N ASP A 169 25.33 20.85 -4.97
CA ASP A 169 25.54 20.25 -3.66
C ASP A 169 26.92 20.63 -3.08
N GLY A 170 26.99 21.82 -2.48
CA GLY A 170 28.12 22.31 -1.73
C GLY A 170 28.45 21.35 -0.60
N ALA A 171 29.72 20.94 -0.53
CA ALA A 171 30.32 20.05 0.47
C ALA A 171 29.89 18.57 0.38
N GLY A 172 30.59 17.78 -0.45
CA GLY A 172 30.94 16.41 -0.08
C GLY A 172 30.44 15.22 -0.90
N GLY A 173 29.92 15.40 -2.13
CA GLY A 173 29.30 14.27 -2.84
C GLY A 173 29.26 14.29 -4.37
N GLY A 174 30.14 15.03 -5.06
CA GLY A 174 30.26 15.02 -6.52
C GLY A 174 29.07 15.60 -7.30
N PRO A 175 29.25 15.95 -8.59
CA PRO A 175 28.16 16.45 -9.42
C PRO A 175 27.24 15.29 -9.85
N THR A 176 26.00 15.26 -9.36
CA THR A 176 24.94 14.38 -9.89
C THR A 176 23.94 15.23 -10.68
N LEU A 177 23.78 14.89 -11.95
CA LEU A 177 22.85 15.55 -12.87
C LEU A 177 21.53 14.79 -12.90
N PHE A 178 20.42 15.47 -12.61
CA PHE A 178 19.05 14.95 -12.79
C PHE A 178 18.83 13.57 -12.14
N ASP A 179 19.10 13.44 -10.85
CA ASP A 179 18.92 12.16 -10.16
C ASP A 179 17.42 11.96 -9.85
N ASP A 180 16.90 10.83 -10.33
CA ASP A 180 15.60 10.35 -9.92
C ASP A 180 15.82 9.42 -8.73
N VAL A 181 15.24 9.73 -7.59
CA VAL A 181 15.49 9.03 -6.34
C VAL A 181 14.20 8.43 -5.81
N ALA A 182 14.29 7.22 -5.26
CA ALA A 182 13.20 6.59 -4.53
C ALA A 182 13.75 5.84 -3.33
N MET A 183 13.08 5.97 -2.20
CA MET A 183 13.43 5.31 -0.95
C MET A 183 12.17 4.85 -0.24
N LEU A 184 12.15 3.59 0.19
CA LEU A 184 11.06 2.99 0.93
C LEU A 184 11.42 2.91 2.40
N TYR A 185 10.49 3.23 3.29
CA TYR A 185 10.67 2.93 4.70
C TYR A 185 10.53 1.42 4.93
N PHE A 186 11.45 0.83 5.69
CA PHE A 186 11.58 -0.62 5.79
C PHE A 186 10.38 -1.33 6.42
N ALA A 187 9.59 -0.63 7.24
CA ALA A 187 8.52 -1.23 8.03
C ALA A 187 7.13 -0.88 7.46
N PRO A 188 6.24 -1.88 7.29
CA PRO A 188 4.87 -1.63 6.86
C PRO A 188 4.00 -1.13 8.02
N LEU A 189 2.88 -0.51 7.67
CA LEU A 189 1.76 -0.22 8.58
C LEU A 189 0.86 -1.45 8.76
N LYS A 190 -0.07 -1.40 9.72
CA LYS A 190 -0.96 -2.54 9.98
C LYS A 190 -2.23 -2.51 9.17
N THR A 191 -2.70 -1.35 8.76
CA THR A 191 -3.95 -1.18 8.02
C THR A 191 -3.70 -0.46 6.71
N ASP A 192 -4.66 -0.55 5.81
CA ASP A 192 -4.66 0.26 4.61
C ASP A 192 -5.18 1.67 4.90
N ALA A 193 -5.80 1.93 6.05
CA ALA A 193 -6.18 3.28 6.44
C ALA A 193 -4.94 4.03 6.92
N ILE A 194 -4.42 4.96 6.11
CA ILE A 194 -3.10 5.57 6.34
C ILE A 194 -3.21 7.08 6.36
N ARG A 195 -2.54 7.69 7.34
CA ARG A 195 -2.27 9.12 7.36
C ARG A 195 -0.78 9.38 7.54
N LEU A 196 -0.17 9.97 6.51
CA LEU A 196 1.22 10.42 6.50
C LEU A 196 1.27 11.95 6.56
N THR A 197 1.89 12.46 7.61
CA THR A 197 2.14 13.88 7.84
C THR A 197 3.63 14.17 7.65
N TYR A 198 3.94 15.24 6.93
CA TYR A 198 5.30 15.63 6.58
C TYR A 198 5.41 17.13 6.40
N ASN A 199 6.62 17.65 6.54
CA ASN A 199 6.95 19.01 6.20
C ASN A 199 7.67 19.03 4.85
N THR A 200 7.51 20.14 4.12
CA THR A 200 8.28 20.38 2.89
C THR A 200 9.15 21.61 3.02
N ILE A 201 10.30 21.61 2.34
CA ILE A 201 11.14 22.79 2.13
C ILE A 201 11.21 23.06 0.64
N ARG A 202 10.90 24.31 0.28
CA ARG A 202 10.83 24.75 -1.11
C ARG A 202 12.19 25.34 -1.50
N PHE A 203 12.90 24.67 -2.41
CA PHE A 203 14.22 25.07 -2.87
C PHE A 203 14.41 24.84 -4.38
N GLY A 204 13.82 25.72 -5.20
CA GLY A 204 14.04 25.74 -6.66
C GLY A 204 13.24 24.73 -7.48
N ALA A 205 13.62 24.49 -8.72
CA ALA A 205 12.89 23.57 -9.58
C ALA A 205 13.15 22.10 -9.21
N GLY A 206 12.13 21.26 -9.36
CA GLY A 206 12.21 19.82 -9.12
C GLY A 206 10.93 19.25 -8.52
N TYR A 207 10.96 17.97 -8.16
CA TYR A 207 9.82 17.24 -7.64
C TYR A 207 10.16 16.53 -6.34
N GLY A 208 9.15 16.42 -5.47
CA GLY A 208 9.15 15.54 -4.31
C GLY A 208 7.80 14.87 -4.21
N TRP A 209 7.76 13.58 -3.91
CA TRP A 209 6.51 12.86 -3.69
C TRP A 209 6.58 11.93 -2.50
N VAL A 210 5.45 11.76 -1.84
CA VAL A 210 5.25 10.80 -0.76
C VAL A 210 4.39 9.64 -1.29
N ALA A 211 4.94 8.44 -1.28
CA ALA A 211 4.23 7.22 -1.63
C ALA A 211 3.53 6.64 -0.41
N ILE A 212 2.25 6.27 -0.58
CA ILE A 212 1.45 5.56 0.41
C ILE A 212 0.76 4.37 -0.27
N CYS A 213 0.41 3.37 0.51
CA CYS A 213 -0.12 2.10 -0.01
C CYS A 213 0.83 1.47 -1.06
N SER A 214 2.13 1.45 -0.75
CA SER A 214 3.15 0.90 -1.66
C SER A 214 3.41 -0.56 -1.35
N ASN A 215 3.64 -1.36 -2.39
CA ASN A 215 4.39 -2.61 -2.22
C ASN A 215 5.85 -2.32 -1.85
N TYR A 216 6.52 -3.35 -1.33
CA TYR A 216 7.92 -3.27 -0.95
C TYR A 216 8.83 -2.85 -2.13
N ASP A 217 8.52 -3.31 -3.35
CA ASP A 217 9.34 -3.01 -4.53
C ASP A 217 9.07 -1.63 -5.15
N MET A 218 8.13 -0.85 -4.61
CA MET A 218 7.62 0.41 -5.19
C MET A 218 7.22 0.26 -6.68
N THR A 219 6.56 -0.84 -7.05
CA THR A 219 6.01 -1.07 -8.40
C THR A 219 4.49 -0.96 -8.46
N ASN A 220 3.82 -0.79 -7.33
CA ASN A 220 2.41 -0.41 -7.24
C ASN A 220 2.25 0.46 -5.99
N TYR A 221 1.83 1.72 -6.18
CA TYR A 221 1.58 2.67 -5.10
C TYR A 221 0.78 3.87 -5.59
N ALA A 222 0.15 4.58 -4.66
CA ALA A 222 -0.29 5.96 -4.88
C ALA A 222 0.73 6.92 -4.28
N ALA A 223 0.87 8.12 -4.86
CA ALA A 223 1.67 9.17 -4.26
C ALA A 223 1.06 10.54 -4.43
N ILE A 224 1.36 11.41 -3.48
CA ILE A 224 1.13 12.85 -3.62
C ILE A 224 2.42 13.47 -4.14
N ARG A 225 2.36 14.05 -5.34
CA ARG A 225 3.50 14.68 -6.01
C ARG A 225 3.41 16.20 -5.90
N HIS A 226 4.47 16.80 -5.38
CA HIS A 226 4.73 18.23 -5.41
C HIS A 226 5.71 18.54 -6.53
N ARG A 227 5.42 19.58 -7.32
CA ARG A 227 6.35 20.16 -8.30
C ARG A 227 6.68 21.58 -7.89
N GLY A 228 7.97 21.84 -7.74
CA GLY A 228 8.53 23.18 -7.67
C GLY A 228 9.04 23.63 -9.04
N VAL A 229 8.82 24.90 -9.36
CA VAL A 229 9.41 25.57 -10.54
C VAL A 229 10.39 26.68 -10.11
N PHE A 230 11.34 27.06 -10.97
CA PHE A 230 12.39 28.03 -10.59
C PHE A 230 11.83 29.45 -10.35
N LEU A 231 10.89 29.90 -11.20
CA LEU A 231 10.23 31.21 -11.11
C LEU A 231 8.70 31.03 -11.15
N SER A 232 8.13 30.61 -10.02
CA SER A 232 6.69 30.42 -9.89
C SER A 232 5.93 31.73 -10.08
N GLY A 233 4.89 31.74 -10.92
CA GLY A 233 3.96 32.87 -11.04
C GLY A 233 4.10 33.76 -12.29
N LEU A 234 5.06 33.51 -13.18
CA LEU A 234 5.20 34.25 -14.45
C LEU A 234 4.55 33.53 -15.65
N TRP A 235 4.94 32.28 -15.89
CA TRP A 235 4.41 31.42 -16.98
C TRP A 235 4.32 29.94 -16.59
N ASP A 236 4.83 29.58 -15.42
CA ASP A 236 4.77 28.25 -14.84
C ASP A 236 4.43 28.39 -13.35
N HIS A 237 3.76 27.38 -12.80
CA HIS A 237 3.29 27.39 -11.44
C HIS A 237 3.70 26.12 -10.73
N ASP A 238 3.96 26.25 -9.44
CA ASP A 238 4.03 25.10 -8.56
C ASP A 238 2.69 24.34 -8.62
N THR A 239 2.79 23.02 -8.65
CA THR A 239 1.61 22.16 -8.75
C THR A 239 1.67 21.01 -7.77
N VAL A 240 0.48 20.53 -7.41
CA VAL A 240 0.29 19.32 -6.61
C VAL A 240 -0.71 18.41 -7.32
N GLU A 241 -0.46 17.11 -7.27
CA GLU A 241 -1.32 16.11 -7.89
C GLU A 241 -1.24 14.76 -7.19
N VAL A 242 -2.26 13.92 -7.40
CA VAL A 242 -2.19 12.49 -7.08
C VAL A 242 -1.68 11.75 -8.30
N VAL A 243 -0.70 10.88 -8.09
CA VAL A 243 -0.10 10.00 -9.10
C VAL A 243 -0.14 8.55 -8.62
N THR A 244 0.02 7.60 -9.53
CA THR A 244 0.32 6.20 -9.21
C THR A 244 1.65 5.80 -9.77
N GLY A 245 2.37 4.89 -9.12
CA GLY A 245 3.63 4.36 -9.59
C GLY A 245 3.52 2.96 -10.21
N SER A 246 4.32 2.71 -11.24
CA SER A 246 4.54 1.37 -11.83
C SER A 246 5.99 0.89 -11.71
N GLY A 247 6.80 1.64 -10.96
CA GLY A 247 8.20 1.41 -10.64
C GLY A 247 8.69 2.56 -9.75
N PRO A 248 9.86 2.45 -9.09
CA PRO A 248 10.22 3.35 -7.99
C PRO A 248 10.16 4.85 -8.31
N VAL A 249 10.40 5.22 -9.57
CA VAL A 249 10.37 6.61 -10.06
C VAL A 249 9.44 6.81 -11.27
N THR A 250 8.73 5.76 -11.70
CA THR A 250 7.83 5.83 -12.87
C THR A 250 6.42 6.18 -12.41
N LEU A 251 5.94 7.37 -12.78
CA LEU A 251 4.69 7.94 -12.25
C LEU A 251 3.69 8.24 -13.37
N GLN A 252 2.42 8.00 -13.08
CA GLN A 252 1.29 8.39 -13.93
C GLN A 252 0.31 9.27 -13.15
N SER A 253 0.00 10.45 -13.68
CA SER A 253 -0.99 11.38 -13.11
C SER A 253 -2.38 10.77 -13.09
N ARG A 254 -3.09 10.97 -11.97
CA ARG A 254 -4.50 10.56 -11.77
C ARG A 254 -5.45 11.73 -11.61
N THR A 255 -4.90 12.90 -11.32
CA THR A 255 -5.63 14.16 -11.27
C THR A 255 -5.05 15.14 -12.26
N THR A 256 -5.86 16.11 -12.69
CA THR A 256 -5.32 17.34 -13.28
C THR A 256 -4.44 18.03 -12.23
N PRO A 257 -3.19 18.39 -12.54
CA PRO A 257 -2.34 19.12 -11.59
C PRO A 257 -3.01 20.40 -11.11
N VAL A 258 -3.07 20.57 -9.78
CA VAL A 258 -3.67 21.72 -9.13
C VAL A 258 -2.58 22.77 -8.92
N ASN A 259 -2.81 24.00 -9.39
CA ASN A 259 -1.92 25.12 -9.11
C ASN A 259 -1.92 25.41 -7.61
N TYR A 260 -0.81 25.08 -6.95
CA TYR A 260 -0.66 25.22 -5.52
C TYR A 260 0.82 25.38 -5.16
N SER A 261 1.15 26.51 -4.53
CA SER A 261 2.51 26.81 -4.11
C SER A 261 2.89 26.00 -2.88
N THR A 262 3.83 25.08 -3.03
CA THR A 262 4.34 24.30 -1.89
C THR A 262 5.16 25.22 -0.99
N ALA A 263 4.71 25.38 0.25
CA ALA A 263 5.30 26.33 1.19
C ALA A 263 6.43 25.69 2.00
N THR A 264 7.46 26.48 2.32
CA THR A 264 8.56 26.04 3.19
C THR A 264 8.08 25.92 4.63
N ASN A 265 8.48 24.83 5.30
CA ASN A 265 8.12 24.50 6.69
C ASN A 265 6.61 24.43 6.92
N GLN A 266 5.86 24.05 5.88
CA GLN A 266 4.43 23.83 5.96
C GLN A 266 4.16 22.34 6.16
N ASN A 267 3.25 22.06 7.09
CA ASN A 267 2.81 20.71 7.38
C ASN A 267 1.71 20.28 6.40
N TYR A 268 1.93 19.14 5.75
CA TYR A 268 1.02 18.50 4.82
C TYR A 268 0.63 17.13 5.37
N THR A 269 -0.59 16.69 5.03
CA THR A 269 -1.10 15.38 5.41
C THR A 269 -1.63 14.66 4.17
N ALA A 270 -0.91 13.64 3.72
CA ALA A 270 -1.37 12.69 2.73
C ALA A 270 -2.18 11.59 3.43
N GLU A 271 -3.37 11.31 2.93
CA GLU A 271 -4.28 10.33 3.52
C GLU A 271 -4.82 9.40 2.44
N TYR A 272 -4.98 8.13 2.80
CA TYR A 272 -5.82 7.20 2.07
C TYR A 272 -6.97 6.71 2.96
N ASN A 273 -8.20 6.84 2.43
CA ASN A 273 -9.42 6.40 3.07
C ASN A 273 -9.97 5.14 2.35
N PRO A 274 -9.90 3.96 2.98
CA PRO A 274 -10.34 2.72 2.36
C PRO A 274 -11.87 2.60 2.22
N LEU A 275 -12.67 3.36 2.97
CA LEU A 275 -14.13 3.34 2.86
C LEU A 275 -14.62 3.91 1.52
N THR A 276 -13.93 4.95 1.04
CA THR A 276 -14.28 5.65 -0.20
C THR A 276 -13.28 5.37 -1.33
N ASN A 277 -12.24 4.58 -1.07
CA ASN A 277 -11.08 4.36 -1.95
C ASN A 277 -10.47 5.69 -2.44
N THR A 278 -10.24 6.62 -1.53
CA THR A 278 -9.86 8.00 -1.86
C THR A 278 -8.52 8.39 -1.26
N TYR A 279 -7.67 8.96 -2.10
CA TYR A 279 -6.39 9.58 -1.74
C TYR A 279 -6.55 11.09 -1.70
N SER A 280 -6.06 11.72 -0.65
CA SER A 280 -6.23 13.16 -0.44
C SER A 280 -4.97 13.79 0.16
N LEU A 281 -4.70 15.05 -0.20
CA LEU A 281 -3.71 15.88 0.47
C LEU A 281 -4.40 17.02 1.21
N TYR A 282 -4.09 17.18 2.48
CA TYR A 282 -4.50 18.31 3.33
C TYR A 282 -3.29 19.15 3.72
N VAL A 283 -3.55 20.38 4.17
CA VAL A 283 -2.52 21.31 4.66
C VAL A 283 -2.90 21.88 6.01
N GLY A 284 -1.95 21.86 6.95
CA GLY A 284 -2.15 22.33 8.31
C GLY A 284 -3.34 21.64 8.97
N THR A 285 -4.30 22.42 9.42
CA THR A 285 -5.52 21.96 10.08
C THR A 285 -6.76 21.97 9.18
N SER A 286 -6.59 22.25 7.87
CA SER A 286 -7.70 22.29 6.92
C SER A 286 -8.33 20.91 6.74
N LEU A 287 -9.67 20.84 6.80
CA LEU A 287 -10.45 19.65 6.45
C LEU A 287 -10.81 19.58 4.97
N THR A 288 -10.48 20.62 4.19
CA THR A 288 -10.65 20.64 2.74
C THR A 288 -9.34 20.20 2.07
N PRO A 289 -9.36 19.15 1.24
CA PRO A 289 -8.16 18.69 0.56
C PRO A 289 -7.73 19.67 -0.54
N ILE A 290 -6.41 19.85 -0.71
CA ILE A 290 -5.81 20.58 -1.84
C ILE A 290 -6.07 19.81 -3.14
N VAL A 291 -5.86 18.50 -3.10
CA VAL A 291 -6.12 17.58 -4.21
C VAL A 291 -6.68 16.29 -3.64
N SER A 292 -7.57 15.66 -4.39
CA SER A 292 -8.16 14.37 -4.05
C SER A 292 -8.41 13.54 -5.30
N TRP A 293 -8.29 12.22 -5.16
CA TRP A 293 -8.56 11.26 -6.23
C TRP A 293 -9.19 10.01 -5.64
N THR A 294 -10.28 9.56 -6.24
CA THR A 294 -10.91 8.27 -5.93
C THR A 294 -10.52 7.24 -6.96
N ASP A 295 -9.95 6.12 -6.51
CA ASP A 295 -9.59 5.01 -7.38
C ASP A 295 -10.82 4.13 -7.68
N THR A 296 -11.62 4.55 -8.65
CA THR A 296 -12.80 3.79 -9.07
C THR A 296 -12.47 2.51 -9.83
N THR A 297 -11.21 2.34 -10.22
CA THR A 297 -10.72 1.26 -11.09
C THR A 297 -9.84 0.24 -10.38
N GLN A 298 -9.55 0.43 -9.08
CA GLN A 298 -8.69 -0.46 -8.28
C GLN A 298 -7.30 -0.64 -8.92
N ILE A 299 -6.68 0.48 -9.33
CA ILE A 299 -5.33 0.50 -9.88
C ILE A 299 -4.29 0.25 -8.79
N VAL A 300 -4.52 0.79 -7.60
CA VAL A 300 -3.63 0.63 -6.45
C VAL A 300 -4.08 -0.58 -5.64
N ASN A 301 -3.13 -1.48 -5.40
CA ASN A 301 -3.35 -2.66 -4.61
C ASN A 301 -3.36 -2.31 -3.12
N HIS A 302 -4.05 -3.12 -2.33
CA HIS A 302 -4.20 -2.93 -0.90
C HIS A 302 -4.09 -4.25 -0.16
N GLY A 303 -3.76 -4.20 1.13
CA GLY A 303 -3.63 -5.37 1.99
C GLY A 303 -2.20 -5.61 2.45
N GLU A 304 -1.99 -6.74 3.13
CA GLU A 304 -0.67 -7.15 3.58
C GLU A 304 0.31 -7.22 2.40
N GLY A 305 1.46 -6.56 2.54
CA GLY A 305 2.45 -6.42 1.47
C GLY A 305 2.38 -5.08 0.72
N GLU A 306 1.26 -4.36 0.79
CA GLU A 306 1.00 -3.08 0.11
C GLU A 306 0.94 -1.90 1.11
N ARG A 307 1.38 -2.11 2.36
CA ARG A 307 1.24 -1.16 3.48
C ARG A 307 2.51 -0.37 3.76
N TYR A 308 3.38 -0.24 2.77
CA TYR A 308 4.59 0.54 2.93
C TYR A 308 4.36 1.99 2.51
N PHE A 309 5.24 2.85 3.00
CA PHE A 309 5.36 4.21 2.53
C PHE A 309 6.79 4.47 2.05
N GLY A 310 6.93 5.48 1.22
CA GLY A 310 8.21 5.86 0.68
C GLY A 310 8.24 7.33 0.28
N LEU A 311 9.41 7.77 -0.10
CA LEU A 311 9.65 9.09 -0.66
C LEU A 311 10.29 8.91 -2.03
N GLY A 312 10.02 9.83 -2.93
CA GLY A 312 10.83 9.95 -4.12
C GLY A 312 10.95 11.38 -4.60
N PHE A 313 11.97 11.60 -5.41
CA PHE A 313 12.43 12.93 -5.80
C PHE A 313 12.93 12.92 -7.23
N LYS A 314 12.84 14.08 -7.86
CA LYS A 314 13.52 14.35 -9.13
C LYS A 314 14.12 15.75 -9.03
N SER A 315 15.43 15.84 -9.03
CA SER A 315 16.10 17.14 -9.02
C SER A 315 16.03 17.80 -10.40
N ASP A 316 16.12 19.14 -10.41
CA ASP A 316 16.50 19.87 -11.60
C ASP A 316 18.03 20.09 -11.58
N LEU A 317 18.57 20.59 -12.69
CA LEU A 317 20.01 20.77 -12.91
C LEU A 317 20.69 21.52 -11.76
N LEU A 318 20.08 22.61 -11.29
CA LEU A 318 20.70 23.55 -10.34
C LEU A 318 20.11 23.47 -8.93
N THR A 319 19.07 22.66 -8.70
CA THR A 319 18.37 22.67 -7.41
C THR A 319 17.73 21.32 -7.08
N PRO A 320 17.73 20.88 -5.81
CA PRO A 320 17.01 19.68 -5.36
C PRO A 320 15.49 19.76 -5.53
N GLY A 321 14.91 20.95 -5.54
CA GLY A 321 13.47 21.16 -5.77
C GLY A 321 12.66 21.19 -4.48
N VAL A 322 11.84 20.16 -4.27
CA VAL A 322 11.03 20.02 -3.06
C VAL A 322 11.69 18.99 -2.14
N GLU A 323 12.15 19.45 -0.99
CA GLU A 323 12.74 18.58 0.04
C GLU A 323 11.67 18.21 1.08
N ILE A 324 11.82 17.05 1.72
CA ILE A 324 10.87 16.53 2.71
C ILE A 324 11.57 16.37 4.07
N SER A 325 10.94 16.86 5.14
CA SER A 325 11.40 16.70 6.51
C SER A 325 10.28 16.20 7.43
N ASP A 326 10.66 15.77 8.63
CA ASP A 326 9.76 15.49 9.77
C ASP A 326 8.53 14.68 9.42
N ILE A 327 8.73 13.37 9.27
CA ILE A 327 7.69 12.45 8.83
C ILE A 327 7.05 11.81 10.06
N ILE A 328 5.73 11.80 10.07
CA ILE A 328 4.93 10.98 10.98
C ILE A 328 3.93 10.23 10.11
N ILE A 329 3.90 8.91 10.20
CA ILE A 329 2.89 8.11 9.54
C ILE A 329 2.22 7.20 10.57
N ALA A 330 0.90 7.07 10.46
CA ALA A 330 0.13 6.22 11.35
C ALA A 330 -1.04 5.56 10.62
N ASP A 331 -1.47 4.43 11.17
CA ASP A 331 -2.80 3.89 10.89
C ASP A 331 -3.87 4.90 11.33
N THR A 332 -4.88 5.14 10.49
CA THR A 332 -6.02 5.97 10.87
C THR A 332 -6.94 5.19 11.83
N PRO A 333 -7.43 5.82 12.92
CA PRO A 333 -8.33 5.19 13.88
C PRO A 333 -9.66 4.70 13.29
#